data_AF-A0A9D5V7R7-F1
#
_entry.id   AF-A0A9D5V7R7-F1
#
_cell.length_a   1.000
_cell.length_b   1.000
_cell.length_c   1.000
_cell.angle_alpha   90.00
_cell.angle_beta   90.00
_cell.angle_gamma   90.00
#
_symmetry.space_group_name_H-M   'P 1'
#
loop_
_entity.id
_entity.type
_entity.pdbx_description
1 polymer ?
#
loop_
_entity_poly.entity_id
_entity_poly.type
_entity_poly.pdbx_seq_one_letter_code
_entity_poly.pdbx_strand_id
1 'polypeptide(L)'
;MVFQFGLLFAMVLVATFHVVTWGLPLTGYEGQLAALRTEVFSRLEMIAEDHKQEILARIEEKQRRLQFVANDPNLLERLEKYRKRGEERDRDAVLDHLRGVVASFSNAEAVHLIAPDTGAVLLAAGPLAQSPPVFSAA
;
A
#
# COMPACT_ATOMS: atom_id res chain seq x y z
N MET A 1 54.29 50.25 -14.37
CA MET A 1 53.60 48.94 -14.39
C MET A 1 53.08 48.52 -13.00
N VAL A 2 53.88 48.55 -11.93
CA VAL A 2 53.47 48.12 -10.56
C VAL A 2 52.21 48.85 -10.04
N PHE A 3 52.07 50.15 -10.31
CA PHE A 3 50.91 50.93 -9.87
C PHE A 3 49.58 50.50 -10.53
N GLN A 4 49.60 50.13 -11.81
CA GLN A 4 48.40 49.64 -12.52
C GLN A 4 47.96 48.27 -12.00
N PHE A 5 48.91 47.39 -11.67
CA PHE A 5 48.59 46.10 -11.05
C PHE A 5 47.97 46.26 -9.67
N GLY A 6 48.47 47.20 -8.86
CA GLY A 6 47.87 47.51 -7.56
C GLY A 6 46.43 48.02 -7.65
N LEU A 7 46.14 48.87 -8.64
CA LEU A 7 44.79 49.42 -8.84
C LEU A 7 43.80 48.36 -9.34
N LEU A 8 44.23 47.47 -10.24
CA LEU A 8 43.42 46.34 -10.68
C LEU A 8 43.13 45.36 -9.54
N PHE A 9 44.13 45.08 -8.70
CA PHE A 9 43.96 44.21 -7.55
C PHE A 9 42.97 44.80 -6.52
N ALA A 10 43.04 46.11 -6.27
CA ALA A 10 42.09 46.80 -5.41
C ALA A 10 40.66 46.77 -5.97
N MET A 11 40.49 46.98 -7.28
CA MET A 11 39.18 46.86 -7.95
C MET A 11 38.59 45.45 -7.84
N VAL A 12 39.40 44.41 -8.02
CA VAL A 12 38.96 43.02 -7.88
C VAL A 12 38.57 42.71 -6.43
N LEU A 13 39.33 43.21 -5.44
CA LEU A 13 38.98 43.05 -4.03
C LEU A 13 37.68 43.76 -3.67
N VAL A 14 37.47 44.99 -4.15
CA VAL A 14 36.23 45.72 -3.93
C VAL A 14 35.06 45.02 -4.60
N ALA A 15 35.22 44.54 -5.85
CA ALA A 15 34.18 43.78 -6.55
C ALA A 15 33.85 42.48 -5.81
N THR A 16 34.86 41.73 -5.36
CA THR A 16 34.69 40.49 -4.60
C THR A 16 34.03 40.76 -3.26
N PHE A 17 34.47 41.80 -2.54
CA PHE A 17 33.86 42.20 -1.28
C PHE A 17 32.41 42.62 -1.49
N HIS A 18 32.10 43.35 -2.56
CA HIS A 18 30.73 43.74 -2.90
C HIS A 18 29.86 42.53 -3.25
N VAL A 19 30.38 41.56 -4.02
CA VAL A 19 29.71 40.28 -4.31
C VAL A 19 29.43 39.49 -3.03
N VAL A 20 30.39 39.45 -2.11
CA VAL A 20 30.28 38.70 -0.85
C VAL A 20 29.35 39.38 0.16
N THR A 21 29.42 40.70 0.27
CA THR A 21 28.63 41.46 1.27
C THR A 21 27.21 41.76 0.81
N TRP A 22 27.01 42.03 -0.48
CA TRP A 22 25.69 42.36 -1.03
C TRP A 22 25.02 41.19 -1.71
N GLY A 23 25.76 40.10 -2.00
CA GLY A 23 25.25 38.95 -2.73
C GLY A 23 24.78 39.38 -4.11
N LEU A 24 25.57 39.15 -5.17
CA LEU A 24 24.96 39.07 -6.51
C LEU A 24 23.75 38.13 -6.40
N PRO A 25 22.55 38.50 -6.88
CA PRO A 25 21.31 37.83 -6.53
C PRO A 25 21.23 36.45 -7.17
N LEU A 26 21.94 35.48 -6.58
CA LEU A 26 21.65 34.06 -6.65
C LEU A 26 20.32 33.74 -5.92
N THR A 27 19.76 34.72 -5.20
CA THR A 27 18.56 34.65 -4.37
C THR A 27 17.27 34.36 -5.15
N GLY A 28 17.18 34.73 -6.43
CA GLY A 28 16.03 34.39 -7.27
C GLY A 28 15.95 32.89 -7.59
N TYR A 29 17.09 32.27 -7.86
CA TYR A 29 17.19 30.83 -8.12
C TYR A 29 17.01 30.00 -6.84
N GLU A 30 17.57 30.43 -5.71
CA GLU A 30 17.36 29.74 -4.43
C GLU A 30 15.91 29.84 -3.95
N GLY A 31 15.25 31.00 -4.13
CA GLY A 31 13.83 31.16 -3.82
C GLY A 31 12.92 30.31 -4.71
N GLN A 32 13.21 30.24 -6.02
CA GLN A 32 12.47 29.37 -6.94
C GLN A 32 12.72 27.88 -6.65
N LEU A 33 13.96 27.51 -6.32
CA LEU A 33 14.31 26.13 -5.97
C LEU A 33 13.63 25.72 -4.65
N ALA A 34 13.57 26.61 -3.66
CA ALA A 34 12.86 26.39 -2.41
C ALA A 34 11.34 26.23 -2.64
N ALA A 35 10.73 27.11 -3.45
CA ALA A 35 9.31 27.03 -3.79
C ALA A 35 8.97 25.74 -4.56
N LEU A 36 9.79 25.36 -5.53
CA LEU A 36 9.64 24.11 -6.27
C LEU A 36 9.79 22.89 -5.35
N ARG A 37 10.75 22.93 -4.42
CA ARG A 37 10.96 21.88 -3.44
C ARG A 37 9.74 21.70 -2.54
N THR A 38 9.20 22.78 -1.99
CA THR A 38 8.00 22.73 -1.14
C THR A 38 6.77 22.23 -1.89
N GLU A 39 6.59 22.66 -3.14
CA GLU A 39 5.49 22.22 -4.01
C GLU A 39 5.58 20.69 -4.27
N VAL A 40 6.77 20.19 -4.60
CA VAL A 40 7.00 18.76 -4.85
C VAL A 40 6.78 17.94 -3.58
N PHE A 41 7.30 18.37 -2.43
CA PHE A 41 7.07 17.66 -1.16
C PHE A 41 5.60 17.63 -0.76
N SER A 42 4.87 18.74 -0.93
CA SER A 42 3.43 18.78 -0.63
C SER A 42 2.64 17.83 -1.53
N ARG A 43 2.98 17.73 -2.81
CA ARG A 43 2.35 16.76 -3.74
C ARG A 43 2.66 15.33 -3.36
N LEU A 44 3.90 15.03 -2.96
CA LEU A 44 4.29 13.71 -2.48
C LEU A 44 3.53 13.32 -1.20
N GLU A 45 3.37 14.26 -0.27
CA GLU A 45 2.62 14.05 0.97
C GLU A 45 1.13 13.77 0.70
N MET A 46 0.51 14.52 -0.22
CA MET A 46 -0.86 14.29 -0.67
C MET A 46 -1.03 12.90 -1.30
N ILE A 47 -0.13 12.51 -2.22
CA ILE A 47 -0.15 11.19 -2.85
C ILE A 47 0.04 10.09 -1.80
N ALA A 48 0.93 10.29 -0.82
CA ALA A 48 1.16 9.32 0.24
C ALA A 48 -0.08 9.16 1.14
N GLU A 49 -0.75 10.26 1.49
CA GLU A 49 -1.96 10.21 2.32
C GLU A 49 -3.13 9.58 1.56
N ASP A 50 -3.31 9.88 0.27
CA ASP A 50 -4.32 9.23 -0.58
C ASP A 50 -4.10 7.71 -0.65
N HIS A 51 -2.87 7.26 -0.90
CA HIS A 51 -2.56 5.82 -0.91
C HIS A 51 -2.76 5.17 0.47
N LYS A 52 -2.41 5.88 1.55
CA LYS A 52 -2.65 5.38 2.91
C LYS A 52 -4.15 5.21 3.17
N GLN A 53 -4.98 6.18 2.77
CA GLN A 53 -6.44 6.08 2.88
C GLN A 53 -6.98 4.92 2.05
N GLU A 54 -6.49 4.72 0.82
CA GLU A 54 -6.87 3.58 -0.02
C GLU A 54 -6.53 2.25 0.66
N ILE A 55 -5.32 2.12 1.21
CA ILE A 55 -4.90 0.91 1.94
C ILE A 55 -5.77 0.68 3.16
N LEU A 56 -6.06 1.72 3.95
CA LEU A 56 -6.94 1.62 5.12
C LEU A 56 -8.35 1.19 4.73
N ALA A 57 -8.92 1.78 3.68
CA ALA A 57 -10.23 1.39 3.16
C ALA A 57 -10.26 -0.08 2.71
N ARG A 58 -9.20 -0.56 2.03
CA ARG A 58 -9.06 -1.97 1.66
C ARG A 58 -8.96 -2.89 2.89
N ILE A 59 -8.23 -2.47 3.93
CA ILE A 59 -8.13 -3.23 5.19
C ILE A 59 -9.50 -3.32 5.87
N GLU A 60 -10.20 -2.20 5.99
CA GLU A 60 -11.53 -2.13 6.62
C GLU A 60 -12.56 -2.98 5.85
N GLU A 61 -12.51 -2.96 4.52
CA GLU A 61 -13.33 -3.82 3.69
C GLU A 61 -13.04 -5.30 3.94
N LYS A 62 -11.77 -5.71 3.97
CA LYS A 62 -11.39 -7.10 4.29
C LYS A 62 -11.85 -7.49 5.70
N GLN A 63 -11.73 -6.59 6.67
CA GLN A 63 -12.19 -6.84 8.04
C GLN A 63 -13.70 -7.04 8.10
N ARG A 64 -14.49 -6.21 7.41
CA ARG A 64 -15.95 -6.38 7.31
C ARG A 64 -16.32 -7.72 6.68
N ARG A 65 -15.65 -8.10 5.59
CA ARG A 65 -15.87 -9.40 4.93
C ARG A 65 -15.56 -10.57 5.88
N LEU A 66 -14.44 -10.51 6.60
CA LEU A 66 -14.10 -11.52 7.62
C LEU A 66 -15.14 -11.60 8.74
N GLN A 67 -15.62 -10.46 9.25
CA GLN A 67 -16.68 -10.44 10.27
C GLN A 67 -17.99 -11.02 9.75
N PHE A 68 -18.33 -10.76 8.48
CA PHE A 68 -19.51 -11.35 7.85
C PHE A 68 -19.42 -12.87 7.80
N VAL A 69 -18.27 -13.42 7.37
CA VAL A 69 -18.06 -14.89 7.34
C VAL A 69 -18.04 -15.48 8.74
N ALA A 70 -17.34 -14.85 9.69
CA ALA A 70 -17.20 -15.36 11.05
C ALA A 70 -18.51 -15.39 11.84
N ASN A 71 -19.41 -14.45 11.57
CA ASN A 71 -20.70 -14.34 12.26
C ASN A 71 -21.87 -14.95 11.47
N ASP A 72 -21.60 -15.68 10.38
CA ASP A 72 -22.66 -16.34 9.61
C ASP A 72 -23.22 -17.52 10.42
N PRO A 73 -24.48 -17.44 10.89
CA PRO A 73 -25.07 -18.48 11.74
C PRO A 73 -25.23 -19.81 11.01
N ASN A 74 -25.43 -19.79 9.69
CA ASN A 74 -25.61 -20.98 8.86
C ASN A 74 -24.27 -21.71 8.67
N LEU A 75 -23.18 -20.95 8.50
CA LEU A 75 -21.83 -21.51 8.45
C LEU A 75 -21.43 -22.14 9.79
N LEU A 76 -21.71 -21.44 10.90
CA LEU A 76 -21.44 -21.93 12.26
C LEU A 76 -22.20 -23.24 12.56
N GLU A 77 -23.49 -23.30 12.22
CA GLU A 77 -24.31 -24.49 12.42
C GLU A 77 -23.78 -25.70 11.61
N ARG A 78 -23.37 -25.47 10.36
CA ARG A 78 -22.80 -26.50 9.48
C ARG A 78 -21.44 -26.98 9.98
N LEU A 79 -20.59 -26.07 10.43
CA LEU A 79 -19.30 -26.41 11.05
C LEU A 79 -19.49 -27.24 12.32
N GLU A 80 -20.49 -26.93 13.15
CA GLU A 80 -20.78 -27.71 14.34
C GLU A 80 -21.28 -29.12 14.00
N LYS A 81 -22.13 -29.27 12.98
CA LYS A 81 -22.59 -30.57 12.48
C LYS A 81 -21.42 -31.41 11.94
N TYR A 82 -20.59 -30.81 11.08
CA TYR A 82 -19.40 -31.46 10.55
C TYR A 82 -18.45 -31.88 11.67
N ARG A 83 -18.20 -31.02 12.68
CA ARG A 83 -17.36 -31.37 13.83
C ARG A 83 -17.91 -32.56 14.62
N LYS A 84 -19.23 -32.65 14.80
CA LYS A 84 -19.86 -33.73 15.59
C LYS A 84 -19.92 -35.05 14.85
N ARG A 85 -20.15 -35.04 13.54
CA ARG A 85 -20.41 -36.25 12.74
C ARG A 85 -19.23 -36.69 11.88
N GLY A 86 -18.40 -35.75 11.43
CA GLY A 86 -17.29 -36.03 10.51
C GLY A 86 -17.75 -36.54 9.14
N GLU A 87 -19.02 -36.36 8.79
CA GLU A 87 -19.56 -36.87 7.52
C GLU A 87 -19.11 -36.03 6.33
N GLU A 88 -18.72 -36.71 5.25
CA GLU A 88 -18.29 -36.07 4.00
C GLU A 88 -19.38 -35.18 3.39
N ARG A 89 -20.65 -35.55 3.57
CA ARG A 89 -21.81 -34.74 3.18
C ARG A 89 -21.87 -33.38 3.91
N ASP A 90 -21.54 -33.36 5.20
CA ASP A 90 -21.54 -32.12 5.98
C ASP A 90 -20.34 -31.24 5.59
N ARG A 91 -19.20 -31.85 5.21
CA ARG A 91 -18.04 -31.15 4.66
C ARG A 91 -18.39 -30.45 3.34
N ASP A 92 -19.02 -31.15 2.40
CA ASP A 92 -19.42 -30.58 1.11
C ASP A 92 -20.42 -29.43 1.30
N ALA A 93 -21.33 -29.58 2.25
CA ALA A 93 -22.32 -28.55 2.59
C ALA A 93 -21.68 -27.26 3.18
N VAL A 94 -20.54 -27.38 3.87
CA VAL A 94 -19.72 -26.24 4.33
C VAL A 94 -18.98 -25.60 3.15
N LEU A 95 -18.37 -26.42 2.29
CA LEU A 95 -17.62 -25.93 1.12
C LEU A 95 -18.51 -25.20 0.11
N ASP A 96 -19.72 -25.70 -0.15
CA ASP A 96 -20.67 -25.05 -1.06
C ASP A 96 -21.18 -23.72 -0.51
N HIS A 97 -21.43 -23.64 0.80
CA HIS A 97 -21.81 -22.39 1.45
C HIS A 97 -20.68 -21.36 1.38
N LEU A 98 -19.45 -21.78 1.69
CA LEU A 98 -18.27 -20.93 1.56
C LEU A 98 -18.04 -20.48 0.11
N ARG A 99 -18.22 -21.34 -0.89
CA ARG A 99 -18.13 -20.95 -2.31
C ARG A 99 -19.17 -19.88 -2.65
N GLY A 100 -20.40 -19.99 -2.16
CA GLY A 100 -21.42 -18.95 -2.33
C GLY A 100 -21.01 -17.62 -1.71
N VAL A 101 -20.48 -17.65 -0.50
CA VAL A 101 -19.97 -16.46 0.19
C VAL A 101 -18.76 -15.86 -0.55
N VAL A 102 -17.83 -16.69 -1.01
CA VAL A 102 -16.65 -16.23 -1.78
C VAL A 102 -17.07 -15.68 -3.15
N ALA A 103 -18.06 -16.26 -3.80
CA ALA A 103 -18.61 -15.74 -5.05
C ALA A 103 -19.30 -14.37 -4.86
N SER A 104 -19.84 -14.08 -3.67
CA SER A 104 -20.36 -12.73 -3.35
C SER A 104 -19.26 -11.67 -3.25
N PHE A 105 -18.00 -12.09 -3.09
CA PHE A 105 -16.84 -11.23 -3.01
C PHE A 105 -16.11 -11.19 -4.35
N SER A 106 -16.36 -10.15 -5.15
CA SER A 106 -15.79 -9.94 -6.50
C SER A 106 -14.27 -10.15 -6.62
N ASN A 107 -13.54 -9.89 -5.54
CA ASN A 107 -12.06 -9.92 -5.49
C ASN A 107 -11.50 -11.00 -4.54
N ALA A 108 -12.28 -12.00 -4.14
CA ALA A 108 -11.77 -13.07 -3.27
C ALA A 108 -11.17 -14.22 -4.09
N GLU A 109 -9.90 -14.54 -3.83
CA GLU A 109 -9.21 -15.68 -4.44
C GLU A 109 -9.60 -17.00 -3.80
N ALA A 110 -9.59 -17.07 -2.46
CA ALA A 110 -9.98 -18.25 -1.71
C ALA A 110 -10.29 -17.90 -0.24
N VAL A 111 -11.07 -18.76 0.41
CA VAL A 111 -11.25 -18.80 1.86
C VAL A 111 -10.71 -20.13 2.38
N HIS A 112 -9.85 -20.04 3.39
CA HIS A 112 -9.26 -21.17 4.09
C HIS A 112 -9.83 -21.22 5.50
N LEU A 113 -10.49 -22.33 5.85
CA LEU A 113 -10.81 -22.64 7.24
C LEU A 113 -9.77 -23.62 7.77
N ILE A 114 -9.08 -23.23 8.84
CA ILE A 114 -8.04 -24.04 9.47
C ILE A 114 -8.58 -24.52 10.81
N ALA A 115 -8.64 -25.84 10.99
CA ALA A 115 -8.98 -26.43 12.27
C ALA A 115 -7.81 -26.23 13.25
N PRO A 116 -8.03 -25.58 14.41
CA PRO A 116 -6.94 -25.26 15.35
C PRO A 116 -6.28 -26.51 15.96
N ASP A 117 -7.03 -27.60 16.06
CA ASP A 117 -6.61 -28.80 16.81
C ASP A 117 -5.83 -29.79 15.92
N THR A 118 -6.13 -29.82 14.62
CA THR A 118 -5.62 -30.81 13.67
C THR A 118 -4.83 -30.19 12.52
N GLY A 119 -4.89 -28.86 12.36
CA GLY A 119 -4.34 -28.17 11.20
C GLY A 119 -5.05 -28.49 9.88
N ALA A 120 -6.19 -29.21 9.92
CA ALA A 120 -6.94 -29.54 8.72
C ALA A 120 -7.46 -28.28 8.03
N VAL A 121 -7.22 -28.16 6.72
CA VAL A 121 -7.60 -26.99 5.93
C VAL A 121 -8.76 -27.34 5.00
N LEU A 122 -9.87 -26.62 5.11
CA LEU A 122 -10.94 -26.60 4.12
C LEU A 122 -10.76 -25.38 3.22
N LEU A 123 -10.72 -25.62 1.90
CA LEU A 123 -10.49 -24.60 0.88
C LEU A 123 -11.75 -24.38 0.05
N ALA A 124 -12.24 -23.15 0.02
CA ALA A 124 -13.21 -22.69 -0.96
C ALA A 124 -12.56 -21.66 -1.89
N ALA A 125 -12.38 -22.02 -3.15
CA ALA A 125 -11.83 -21.14 -4.17
C ALA A 125 -12.90 -20.17 -4.70
N GLY A 126 -12.49 -18.94 -4.97
CA GLY A 126 -13.32 -17.89 -5.53
C GLY A 126 -13.23 -17.77 -7.05
N PRO A 127 -14.00 -16.87 -7.64
CA PRO A 127 -14.10 -16.71 -9.09
C PRO A 127 -12.76 -16.37 -9.76
N LEU A 128 -11.82 -15.74 -9.03
CA LEU A 128 -10.48 -15.40 -9.52
C LEU A 128 -9.50 -16.59 -9.59
N ALA A 129 -9.81 -17.71 -8.94
CA ALA A 129 -8.93 -18.89 -8.95
C ALA A 129 -8.94 -19.67 -10.30
N GLN A 130 -9.74 -19.24 -11.28
CA GLN A 130 -9.87 -19.89 -12.60
C GLN A 130 -8.80 -19.43 -13.61
N SER A 131 -7.97 -18.44 -13.30
CA SER A 131 -6.79 -18.11 -14.12
C SER A 131 -5.64 -19.10 -13.84
N PRO A 132 -5.06 -19.76 -14.86
CA PRO A 132 -4.05 -20.79 -14.65
C PRO A 132 -2.81 -20.21 -13.96
N PRO A 133 -2.16 -20.97 -13.07
CA PRO A 133 -0.97 -20.51 -12.38
C PRO A 133 0.17 -20.34 -13.40
N VAL A 134 0.64 -19.10 -13.57
CA VAL A 134 1.92 -18.82 -14.21
C VAL A 134 3.01 -19.22 -13.21
N PHE A 135 3.35 -20.50 -13.19
CA PHE A 135 4.56 -20.96 -12.52
C PHE A 135 5.78 -20.50 -13.35
N SER A 136 6.40 -19.40 -12.95
CA SER A 136 7.78 -19.09 -13.34
C SER A 136 8.69 -19.97 -12.50
N ALA A 137 9.23 -21.03 -13.10
CA ALA A 137 10.35 -21.77 -12.52
C ALA A 137 11.60 -20.88 -12.59
N ALA A 138 12.19 -20.59 -11.44
CA ALA A 138 13.56 -20.10 -11.29
C ALA A 138 14.25 -20.99 -10.27
#